data_AF-A0A430RXK8-F1
#
_entry.id   AF-A0A430RXK8-F1
#
_cell.length_a   1.000
_cell.length_b   1.000
_cell.length_c   1.000
_cell.angle_alpha   90.00
_cell.angle_beta   90.00
_cell.angle_gamma   90.00
#
_symmetry.space_group_name_H-M   'P 1'
#
loop_
_entity.id
_entity.type
_entity.pdbx_description
1 polymer ?
#
loop_
_entity_poly.entity_id
_entity_poly.type
_entity_poly.pdbx_seq_one_letter_code
_entity_poly.pdbx_strand_id
1 'polypeptide(L)'
;MRVPFSWLKEYVPELESPEVLEERLASLGFETDRMERIFQIPGGVVFARVLEAHPISSTSLKRLVLDAGKVVEVVSGAGNARAG
;
A
#
# COMPACT_ATOMS: atom_id res chain seq x y z
N MET A 1 4.29 19.16 1.76
CA MET A 1 3.18 18.41 1.11
C MET A 1 3.74 17.11 0.56
N ARG A 2 2.99 16.00 0.56
CA ARG A 2 3.46 14.74 -0.07
C ARG A 2 2.86 14.61 -1.47
N VAL A 3 3.69 14.34 -2.47
CA VAL A 3 3.27 14.25 -3.88
C VAL A 3 3.71 12.90 -4.44
N PRO A 4 2.80 11.93 -4.59
CA PRO A 4 3.06 10.72 -5.35
C PRO A 4 3.32 11.05 -6.82
N PHE A 5 4.54 10.77 -7.29
CA PHE A 5 4.96 11.09 -8.65
C PHE A 5 4.06 10.45 -9.71
N SER A 6 3.71 9.16 -9.55
CA SER A 6 2.84 8.47 -10.49
C SER A 6 1.45 9.09 -10.60
N TRP A 7 0.88 9.56 -9.49
CA TRP A 7 -0.41 10.23 -9.47
C TRP A 7 -0.35 11.60 -10.16
N LEU A 8 0.67 12.41 -9.90
CA LEU A 8 0.83 13.69 -10.60
C LEU A 8 1.04 13.50 -12.11
N LYS A 9 1.77 12.45 -12.50
CA LYS A 9 2.02 12.11 -13.90
C LYS A 9 0.75 11.72 -14.66
N GLU A 10 -0.35 11.37 -14.00
CA GLU A 10 -1.66 11.20 -14.67
C GLU A 10 -2.22 12.53 -15.20
N TYR A 11 -1.86 13.65 -14.58
CA TYR A 11 -2.29 15.00 -15.00
C TYR A 11 -1.25 15.70 -15.89
N VAL A 12 0.02 15.30 -15.77
CA VAL A 12 1.15 15.87 -16.51
C VAL A 12 2.01 14.71 -17.07
N PRO A 13 1.53 14.02 -18.12
CA PRO A 13 2.13 12.78 -18.62
C PRO A 13 3.56 12.94 -19.17
N GLU A 14 3.92 14.15 -19.60
CA GLU A 14 5.23 14.53 -20.10
C GLU A 14 6.32 14.62 -19.02
N LEU A 15 5.97 14.50 -17.74
CA LEU A 15 6.94 14.50 -16.65
C LEU A 15 7.95 13.35 -16.81
N GLU A 16 9.22 13.70 -16.92
CA GLU A 16 10.28 12.76 -17.25
C GLU A 16 10.66 11.89 -16.04
N SER A 17 11.07 12.51 -14.93
CA SER A 17 11.48 11.83 -13.69
C SER A 17 11.17 12.65 -12.43
N PRO A 18 11.17 12.04 -11.23
CA PRO A 18 11.02 12.76 -9.98
C PRO A 18 12.09 13.84 -9.75
N GLU A 19 13.33 13.59 -10.18
CA GLU A 19 14.46 14.52 -10.03
C GLU A 19 14.28 15.77 -10.91
N VAL A 20 13.82 15.61 -12.16
CA VAL A 20 13.49 16.75 -13.03
C VAL A 20 12.29 17.54 -12.48
N LEU A 21 11.32 16.84 -11.89
CA LEU A 21 10.18 17.48 -11.23
C LEU A 21 10.64 18.33 -10.03
N GLU A 22 11.56 17.83 -9.21
CA GLU A 22 12.14 18.58 -8.08
C GLU A 22 12.75 19.91 -8.54
N GLU A 23 13.59 19.90 -9.59
CA GLU A 23 14.19 21.11 -10.15
C GLU A 23 13.13 22.10 -10.66
N ARG A 24 12.10 21.60 -11.36
CA ARG A 24 11.01 22.43 -11.87
C ARG A 24 10.21 23.06 -10.73
N LEU A 25 9.88 22.29 -9.69
CA LEU A 25 9.17 22.79 -8.52
C LEU A 25 9.97 23.88 -7.80
N ALA A 26 11.28 23.69 -7.61
CA ALA A 26 12.16 24.68 -7.00
C ALA A 26 12.16 26.00 -7.81
N SER A 27 12.19 25.91 -9.14
CA SER A 27 12.12 27.09 -10.03
C SER A 27 10.79 27.87 -9.92
N LEU A 28 9.72 27.21 -9.49
CA LEU A 28 8.40 27.78 -9.24
C LEU A 28 8.20 28.25 -7.79
N GLY A 29 9.23 28.12 -6.94
CA GLY A 29 9.18 28.52 -5.53
C GLY A 29 8.69 27.44 -4.57
N PHE A 30 8.68 26.16 -5.00
CA PHE A 30 8.32 25.01 -4.17
C PHE A 30 9.54 24.14 -3.90
N GLU A 31 10.10 24.26 -2.70
CA GLU A 31 11.23 23.42 -2.26
C GLU A 31 10.78 21.99 -1.96
N THR A 32 11.57 21.00 -2.38
CA THR A 32 11.35 19.59 -2.06
C THR A 32 12.18 19.21 -0.85
N ASP A 33 11.52 18.95 0.29
CA ASP A 33 12.23 18.59 1.53
C ASP A 33 12.97 17.25 1.43
N ARG A 34 12.35 16.27 0.74
CA ARG A 34 12.88 14.91 0.58
C ARG A 34 12.22 14.15 -0.56
N MET A 35 12.97 13.20 -1.12
CA MET A 35 12.45 12.19 -2.04
C MET A 35 12.53 10.79 -1.42
N GLU A 36 11.45 10.01 -1.55
CA GLU A 36 11.36 8.65 -1.03
C GLU A 36 10.95 7.67 -2.14
N ARG A 37 11.72 6.60 -2.30
CA ARG A 37 11.30 5.44 -3.10
C ARG A 37 10.49 4.51 -2.21
N ILE A 38 9.20 4.38 -2.50
CA ILE A 38 8.25 3.59 -1.71
C ILE A 38 7.73 2.38 -2.50
N PHE A 39 7.05 1.46 -1.80
CA PHE A 39 6.43 0.25 -2.36
C PHE A 39 7.38 -0.77 -3.00
N GLN A 40 8.51 -1.04 -2.34
CA GLN A 40 9.35 -2.21 -2.65
C GLN A 40 8.73 -3.48 -2.04
N ILE A 41 7.73 -4.04 -2.71
CA ILE A 41 6.96 -5.18 -2.22
C ILE A 41 7.69 -6.49 -2.61
N PRO A 42 8.03 -7.37 -1.65
CA PRO A 42 8.62 -8.67 -1.95
C PRO A 42 7.70 -9.56 -2.78
N GLY A 43 8.25 -10.37 -3.69
CA GLY A 43 7.45 -11.24 -4.57
C GLY A 43 6.59 -12.31 -3.86
N GLY A 44 6.83 -12.58 -2.57
CA GLY A 44 6.00 -13.48 -1.76
C GLY A 44 4.72 -12.84 -1.20
N VAL A 45 4.54 -11.52 -1.36
CA VAL A 45 3.33 -10.81 -0.93
C VAL A 45 2.31 -10.85 -2.06
N VAL A 46 1.16 -11.47 -1.80
CA VAL A 46 0.09 -11.67 -2.79
C VAL A 46 -1.21 -11.05 -2.30
N PHE A 47 -2.12 -10.77 -3.25
CA PHE A 47 -3.49 -10.42 -2.92
C PHE A 47 -4.24 -11.65 -2.41
N ALA A 48 -5.00 -11.48 -1.33
CA ALA A 48 -5.88 -12.51 -0.79
C ALA A 48 -7.19 -11.89 -0.31
N ARG A 49 -8.29 -12.64 -0.45
CA ARG A 49 -9.61 -12.25 0.06
C ARG A 49 -9.91 -13.00 1.36
N VAL A 50 -10.48 -12.32 2.36
CA VAL A 50 -10.98 -12.97 3.56
C VAL A 50 -12.33 -13.62 3.26
N LEU A 51 -12.38 -14.95 3.27
CA LEU A 51 -13.60 -15.72 3.10
C LEU A 51 -14.41 -15.77 4.41
N GLU A 52 -13.73 -16.07 5.51
CA GLU A 52 -14.33 -16.22 6.83
C GLU A 52 -13.41 -15.68 7.92
N ALA A 53 -14.01 -15.24 9.05
CA ALA A 53 -13.29 -14.78 10.21
C ALA A 53 -13.93 -15.33 11.50
N HIS A 54 -13.22 -16.23 12.17
CA HIS A 54 -13.70 -16.92 13.37
C HIS A 54 -12.96 -16.42 14.61
N PRO A 55 -13.65 -15.97 15.68
CA PRO A 55 -12.98 -15.58 16.92
C PRO A 55 -12.31 -16.79 17.57
N ILE A 56 -11.13 -16.59 18.13
CA ILE A 56 -10.45 -17.60 18.96
C ILE A 56 -10.81 -17.32 20.41
N SER A 57 -11.52 -18.28 21.05
CA SER A 57 -12.04 -18.15 22.41
C SER A 57 -10.99 -17.70 23.41
N SER A 58 -11.36 -16.80 24.32
CA SER A 58 -10.48 -16.27 25.37
C SER A 58 -9.25 -15.50 24.86
N THR A 59 -9.28 -15.02 23.62
CA THR A 59 -8.23 -14.18 23.03
C THR A 59 -8.83 -13.01 22.25
N SER A 60 -8.02 -12.01 21.92
CA SER A 60 -8.37 -10.93 20.98
C SER A 60 -8.05 -11.27 19.52
N LEU A 61 -7.90 -12.56 19.19
CA LEU A 61 -7.46 -13.03 17.88
C LEU A 61 -8.61 -13.64 17.08
N LYS A 62 -8.46 -13.62 15.75
CA LYS A 62 -9.36 -14.28 14.80
C LYS A 62 -8.57 -15.22 13.91
N ARG A 63 -9.08 -16.43 13.70
CA ARG A 63 -8.66 -17.33 12.60
C ARG A 63 -9.35 -16.87 11.33
N LEU A 64 -8.57 -16.48 10.34
CA LEU A 64 -9.05 -16.05 9.03
C LEU A 64 -8.84 -17.18 8.02
N VAL A 65 -9.89 -17.49 7.28
CA VAL A 65 -9.80 -18.34 6.08
C VAL A 65 -9.67 -17.40 4.89
N LEU A 66 -8.59 -17.52 4.13
CA LEU A 66 -8.27 -16.65 3.00
C LEU A 66 -8.27 -17.43 1.68
N ASP A 67 -8.69 -16.78 0.61
CA ASP A 67 -8.40 -17.20 -0.76
C ASP A 67 -7.25 -16.37 -1.32
N ALA A 68 -6.09 -17.01 -1.52
CA ALA A 68 -4.89 -16.44 -2.15
C ALA A 68 -4.56 -17.13 -3.49
N GLY A 69 -5.57 -17.62 -4.21
CA GLY A 69 -5.44 -18.59 -5.31
C GLY A 69 -5.45 -20.05 -4.83
N LYS A 70 -5.36 -20.24 -3.51
CA LYS A 70 -5.65 -21.47 -2.78
C LYS A 70 -6.18 -21.09 -1.40
N VAL A 71 -6.99 -21.96 -0.81
CA VAL A 71 -7.52 -21.75 0.54
C VAL A 71 -6.40 -21.95 1.56
N VAL A 72 -6.18 -20.94 2.40
CA VAL A 72 -5.18 -20.96 3.48
C VAL A 72 -5.76 -20.33 4.74
N GLU A 73 -5.13 -20.61 5.88
CA GLU A 73 -5.51 -20.02 7.16
C GLU A 73 -4.39 -19.17 7.74
N VAL A 74 -4.77 -18.05 8.34
CA VAL A 74 -3.87 -17.19 9.13
C VAL A 74 -4.57 -16.71 10.40
N VAL A 75 -3.81 -16.26 11.38
CA VAL A 75 -4.36 -15.64 12.60
C VAL A 75 -4.02 -14.15 12.60
N SER A 76 -5.00 -13.30 12.90
CA SER A 76 -4.81 -11.86 13.03
C SER A 76 -5.59 -11.30 14.23
N GLY A 77 -4.99 -10.33 14.92
CA GLY A 77 -5.64 -9.55 15.98
C GLY A 77 -6.13 -8.18 15.53
N ALA A 78 -6.01 -7.84 14.25
CA ALA A 78 -6.36 -6.51 13.76
C ALA A 78 -7.88 -6.26 13.87
N GLY A 79 -8.27 -5.12 14.44
CA GLY A 79 -9.69 -4.78 14.66
C GLY A 79 -10.53 -4.71 13.39
N ASN A 80 -9.90 -4.41 12.24
CA ASN A 80 -10.53 -4.36 10.92
C ASN A 80 -10.63 -5.72 10.21
N ALA A 81 -10.06 -6.80 10.75
CA ALA A 81 -10.09 -8.14 10.15
C ALA A 81 -11.50 -8.74 10.20
N ARG A 82 -12.11 -8.94 9.03
CA ARG A 82 -13.46 -9.48 8.80
C ARG A 82 -13.56 -10.07 7.39
N ALA A 83 -14.57 -10.90 7.14
CA ALA A 83 -14.87 -11.41 5.80
C ALA A 83 -15.30 -10.29 4.85
N GLY A 84 -15.11 -10.52 3.54
CA GLY A 84 -15.27 -9.52 2.48
C GLY A 84 -13.99 -8.73 2.19
#